data_AF-A0A379FS17-F1
#
_entry.id   AF-A0A379FS17-F1
#
_cell.length_a   1.000
_cell.length_b   1.000
_cell.length_c   1.000
_cell.angle_alpha   90.00
_cell.angle_beta   90.00
_cell.angle_gamma   90.00
#
_symmetry.space_group_name_H-M   'P 1'
#
loop_
_entity.id
_entity.type
_entity.pdbx_description
1 polymer ?
#
loop_
_entity_poly.entity_id
_entity_poly.type
_entity_poly.pdbx_seq_one_letter_code
_entity_poly.pdbx_strand_id
1 'polypeptide(L)'
;MGVTVHIPLAVLNQVQNIGFDWQVPGLRHELIVALIKSLPKPIRRNFVPAPNYASAFLERVPEPEGSVLDKLERELRRMTGVTVERESWQLAQLPAHLKMTYRVVGDKNKAVAEGQNLDELKNSLKEKVQETLSEVVDDGIEQHGLHIWSFGELPQRYEQKRGGYSVKAYPALVDEKNSVGYQGI
;
A
#
# COMPACT_ATOMS: atom_id res chain seq x y z
N MET A 1 16.82 -12.60 0.23
CA MET A 1 15.98 -11.83 -0.72
C MET A 1 14.71 -11.45 0.04
N GLY A 2 14.41 -10.17 0.17
CA GLY A 2 13.16 -9.72 0.82
C GLY A 2 11.99 -9.74 -0.17
N VAL A 3 10.79 -9.42 0.32
CA VAL A 3 9.62 -9.23 -0.54
C VAL A 3 9.62 -7.80 -1.07
N THR A 4 9.52 -7.67 -2.40
CA THR A 4 9.37 -6.38 -3.07
C THR A 4 8.00 -6.28 -3.72
N VAL A 5 7.21 -5.29 -3.35
CA VAL A 5 5.94 -4.95 -3.99
C VAL A 5 6.23 -3.96 -5.11
N HIS A 6 5.87 -4.33 -6.33
CA HIS A 6 5.96 -3.43 -7.48
C HIS A 6 4.66 -2.62 -7.58
N ILE A 7 4.78 -1.29 -7.50
CA ILE A 7 3.66 -0.35 -7.54
C ILE A 7 3.79 0.51 -8.80
N PRO A 8 2.83 0.48 -9.73
CA PRO A 8 2.84 1.41 -10.85
C PRO A 8 2.71 2.86 -10.37
N LEU A 9 3.52 3.76 -10.94
CA LEU A 9 3.56 5.18 -10.59
C LEU A 9 2.16 5.82 -10.65
N ALA A 10 1.38 5.49 -11.69
CA ALA A 10 0.02 6.01 -11.91
C ALA A 10 -0.99 5.68 -10.80
N VAL A 11 -0.77 4.61 -10.03
CA VAL A 11 -1.67 4.20 -8.93
C VAL A 11 -1.06 4.40 -7.55
N LEU A 12 0.14 4.99 -7.46
CA LEU A 12 0.89 5.12 -6.21
C LEU A 12 0.09 5.81 -5.10
N ASN A 13 -0.64 6.88 -5.43
CA ASN A 13 -1.47 7.62 -4.47
C ASN A 13 -2.71 6.84 -4.00
N GLN A 14 -3.13 5.80 -4.73
CA GLN A 14 -4.28 4.95 -4.40
C GLN A 14 -3.90 3.78 -3.49
N VAL A 15 -2.61 3.43 -3.41
CA VAL A 15 -2.14 2.31 -2.58
C VAL A 15 -2.20 2.71 -1.11
N GLN A 16 -2.92 1.96 -0.30
CA GLN A 16 -2.90 2.11 1.16
C GLN A 16 -1.87 1.16 1.77
N ASN A 17 -1.23 1.59 2.85
CA ASN A 17 -0.27 0.75 3.60
C ASN A 17 -1.02 -0.22 4.54
N ILE A 18 -1.92 -1.04 3.99
CA ILE A 18 -2.73 -1.99 4.74
C ILE A 18 -2.45 -3.38 4.21
N GLY A 19 -2.05 -4.30 5.10
CA GLY A 19 -1.85 -5.71 4.78
C GLY A 19 -0.44 -6.06 4.31
N PHE A 20 0.38 -5.08 3.90
CA PHE A 20 1.79 -5.30 3.54
C PHE A 20 2.65 -5.73 4.73
N ASP A 21 2.24 -5.31 5.92
CA ASP A 21 2.81 -5.65 7.21
C ASP A 21 2.65 -7.13 7.59
N TRP A 22 1.76 -7.88 6.94
CA TRP A 22 1.64 -9.34 7.14
C TRP A 22 2.65 -10.17 6.35
N GLN A 23 3.41 -9.58 5.42
CA GLN A 23 4.26 -10.30 4.48
C GLN A 23 3.50 -11.39 3.67
N VAL A 24 4.22 -12.06 2.77
CA VAL A 24 3.69 -13.20 2.01
C VAL A 24 3.50 -14.42 2.90
N PRO A 25 2.53 -15.32 2.60
CA PRO A 25 2.25 -16.51 3.42
C PRO A 25 3.48 -17.32 3.85
N GLY A 26 4.45 -17.51 2.94
CA GLY A 26 5.66 -18.27 3.20
C GLY A 26 6.63 -17.65 4.22
N LEU A 27 6.52 -16.35 4.50
CA LEU A 27 7.37 -15.63 5.46
C LEU A 27 6.65 -15.25 6.76
N ARG A 28 5.35 -15.49 6.86
CA ARG A 28 4.54 -15.07 8.03
C ARG A 28 5.07 -15.62 9.33
N HIS A 29 5.32 -16.93 9.41
CA HIS A 29 5.83 -17.54 10.63
C HIS A 29 7.16 -16.90 11.06
N GLU A 30 8.08 -16.73 10.11
CA GLU A 30 9.38 -16.11 10.36
C GLU A 30 9.24 -14.64 10.82
N LEU A 31 8.35 -13.87 10.19
CA LEU A 31 8.02 -12.50 10.58
C LEU A 31 7.54 -12.46 12.03
N ILE A 32 6.56 -13.29 12.40
CA ILE A 32 6.01 -13.29 13.75
C ILE A 32 7.06 -13.68 14.79
N VAL A 33 7.89 -14.68 14.49
CA VAL A 33 9.02 -15.06 15.36
C VAL A 33 9.99 -13.90 15.52
N ALA A 34 10.34 -13.21 14.43
CA ALA A 34 11.25 -12.07 14.47
C ALA A 34 10.67 -10.89 15.26
N LEU A 35 9.37 -10.62 15.10
CA LEU A 35 8.64 -9.62 15.87
C LEU A 35 8.71 -9.93 17.36
N ILE A 36 8.34 -11.14 17.79
CA ILE A 36 8.42 -11.56 19.21
C ILE A 36 9.86 -11.42 19.73
N LYS A 37 10.86 -11.78 18.91
CA LYS A 37 12.27 -11.64 19.27
C LYS A 37 12.74 -10.19 19.38
N SER A 38 12.12 -9.26 18.67
CA SER A 38 12.41 -7.82 18.75
C SER A 38 11.98 -7.19 20.08
N LEU A 39 11.16 -7.86 20.89
CA LEU A 39 10.73 -7.33 22.18
C LEU A 39 11.90 -7.21 23.17
N PRO A 40 11.87 -6.22 24.09
CA PRO A 40 12.81 -6.10 25.18
C PRO A 40 12.91 -7.39 26.00
N LYS A 41 14.11 -7.71 26.49
CA LYS A 41 14.39 -8.94 27.26
C LYS A 41 13.36 -9.23 28.38
N PRO A 42 12.90 -8.25 29.19
CA PRO A 42 11.92 -8.51 30.26
C PRO A 42 10.54 -8.94 29.76
N ILE A 43 10.15 -8.51 28.56
CA ILE A 43 8.87 -8.84 27.92
C ILE A 43 9.01 -10.16 27.14
N ARG A 44 10.08 -10.28 26.34
CA ARG A 44 10.34 -11.43 25.46
C ARG A 44 10.39 -12.77 26.20
N ARG A 45 10.87 -12.79 27.45
CA ARG A 45 10.93 -14.02 28.27
C ARG A 45 9.56 -14.67 28.52
N ASN A 46 8.46 -13.91 28.42
CA ASN A 46 7.10 -14.45 28.55
C ASN A 46 6.65 -15.25 27.31
N PHE A 47 7.39 -15.14 26.21
CA PHE A 47 7.05 -15.73 24.92
C PHE A 47 8.10 -16.74 24.46
N VAL A 48 8.72 -17.45 25.41
CA VAL A 48 9.73 -18.48 25.10
C VAL A 48 9.08 -19.86 25.15
N PRO A 49 9.24 -20.70 24.10
CA PRO A 49 9.95 -20.43 22.85
C PRO A 49 9.10 -19.66 21.83
N ALA A 50 9.67 -18.60 21.22
CA ALA A 50 8.97 -17.72 20.29
C ALA A 50 8.31 -18.44 19.09
N PRO A 51 8.92 -19.49 18.48
CA PRO A 51 8.27 -20.27 17.44
C PRO A 51 6.92 -20.88 17.82
N ASN A 52 6.74 -21.31 19.07
CA ASN A 52 5.48 -21.91 19.52
C ASN A 52 4.37 -20.86 19.59
N TYR A 53 4.69 -19.67 20.10
CA TYR A 53 3.75 -18.55 20.13
C TYR A 53 3.40 -18.05 18.73
N ALA A 54 4.36 -18.05 17.81
CA ALA A 54 4.11 -17.71 16.41
C ALA A 54 3.16 -18.70 15.72
N SER A 55 3.35 -20.01 15.92
CA SER A 55 2.44 -21.03 15.41
C SER A 55 1.03 -20.89 16.00
N ALA A 56 0.93 -20.77 17.33
CA ALA A 56 -0.34 -20.59 18.02
C ALA A 56 -1.07 -19.29 17.61
N PHE A 57 -0.32 -18.23 17.28
CA PHE A 57 -0.87 -16.99 16.74
C PHE A 57 -1.50 -17.21 15.36
N LEU A 58 -0.77 -17.86 14.44
CA LEU A 58 -1.25 -18.10 13.08
C LEU A 58 -2.46 -19.06 13.04
N GLU A 59 -2.56 -20.01 13.98
CA GLU A 59 -3.75 -20.86 14.13
C GLU A 59 -4.99 -20.06 14.57
N ARG A 60 -4.81 -19.00 15.37
CA ARG A 60 -5.90 -18.15 15.88
C ARG A 60 -6.28 -17.03 14.93
N VAL A 61 -5.39 -16.67 13.99
CA VAL A 61 -5.60 -15.61 13.01
C VAL A 61 -5.36 -16.18 11.61
N PRO A 62 -6.29 -17.01 11.10
CA PRO A 62 -6.13 -17.67 9.79
C PRO A 62 -6.18 -16.67 8.64
N GLU A 63 -6.88 -15.55 8.82
CA GLU A 63 -7.06 -14.51 7.81
C GLU A 63 -6.27 -13.24 8.17
N PRO A 64 -5.32 -12.81 7.32
CA PRO A 64 -4.53 -11.60 7.55
C PRO A 64 -5.38 -10.37 7.27
N GLU A 65 -5.89 -9.75 8.33
CA GLU A 65 -6.69 -8.53 8.24
C GLU A 65 -6.23 -7.48 9.25
N GLY A 66 -6.20 -6.21 8.80
CA GLY A 66 -5.75 -5.08 9.61
C GLY A 66 -4.25 -5.16 9.92
N SER A 67 -3.83 -4.52 11.01
CA SER A 67 -2.43 -4.47 11.42
C SER A 67 -1.99 -5.77 12.10
N VAL A 68 -0.83 -6.30 11.68
CA VAL A 68 -0.24 -7.51 12.29
C VAL A 68 0.10 -7.30 13.78
N LEU A 69 0.56 -6.09 14.15
CA LEU A 69 0.90 -5.76 15.52
C LEU A 69 -0.33 -5.69 16.41
N ASP A 70 -1.43 -5.12 15.91
CA ASP A 70 -2.70 -5.03 16.66
C ASP A 70 -3.21 -6.44 17.02
N LYS A 71 -3.16 -7.37 16.05
CA LYS A 71 -3.54 -8.77 16.29
C LYS A 71 -2.56 -9.44 17.25
N LEU A 72 -1.25 -9.24 17.08
CA LEU A 72 -0.24 -9.84 17.95
C LEU A 72 -0.41 -9.41 19.40
N GLU A 73 -0.54 -8.11 19.66
CA GLU A 73 -0.74 -7.55 21.00
C GLU A 73 -1.96 -8.17 21.67
N ARG A 74 -3.07 -8.29 20.93
CA ARG A 74 -4.31 -8.90 21.41
C ARG A 74 -4.16 -10.39 21.70
N GLU A 75 -3.61 -11.16 20.76
CA GLU A 75 -3.53 -12.62 20.90
C GLU A 75 -2.45 -13.05 21.90
N LEU A 76 -1.30 -12.37 21.95
CA LEU A 76 -0.27 -12.65 22.96
C LEU A 76 -0.80 -12.39 24.37
N ARG A 77 -1.56 -11.31 24.57
CA ARG A 77 -2.24 -11.05 25.85
C ARG A 77 -3.26 -12.14 26.20
N ARG A 78 -4.01 -12.65 25.22
CA ARG A 78 -4.96 -13.77 25.45
C ARG A 78 -4.25 -15.07 25.82
N MET A 79 -3.06 -15.32 25.26
CA MET A 79 -2.29 -16.53 25.54
C MET A 79 -1.57 -16.49 26.90
N THR A 80 -1.07 -15.33 27.34
CA THR A 80 -0.17 -15.24 28.50
C THR A 80 -0.64 -14.31 29.62
N GLY A 81 -1.66 -13.48 29.36
CA GLY A 81 -2.07 -12.39 30.25
C GLY A 81 -1.17 -11.14 30.18
N VAL A 82 -0.04 -11.19 29.47
CA VAL A 82 0.92 -10.09 29.38
C VAL A 82 0.50 -9.10 28.30
N THR A 83 0.33 -7.83 28.68
CA THR A 83 0.15 -6.73 27.71
C THR A 83 1.50 -6.34 27.11
N VAL A 84 1.53 -6.19 25.79
CA VAL A 84 2.68 -5.66 25.04
C VAL A 84 2.26 -4.30 24.50
N GLU A 85 2.93 -3.24 24.94
CA GLU A 85 2.68 -1.88 24.44
C GLU A 85 3.29 -1.69 23.04
N ARG A 86 2.68 -0.83 22.22
CA ARG A 86 3.10 -0.59 20.83
C ARG A 86 4.56 -0.15 20.73
N GLU A 87 5.03 0.66 21.68
CA GLU A 87 6.37 1.22 21.73
C GLU A 87 7.43 0.17 22.12
N SER A 88 7.00 -0.99 22.61
CA SER A 88 7.92 -2.09 22.95
C SER A 88 8.44 -2.82 21.71
N TRP A 89 7.82 -2.67 20.54
CA TRP A 89 8.27 -3.33 19.32
C TRP A 89 9.50 -2.62 18.73
N GLN A 90 10.66 -3.28 18.78
CA GLN A 90 11.90 -2.72 18.22
C GLN A 90 12.04 -3.08 16.73
N LEU A 91 11.12 -2.57 15.89
CA LEU A 91 11.01 -2.94 14.47
C LEU A 91 12.28 -2.71 13.64
N ALA A 92 13.13 -1.77 14.08
CA ALA A 92 14.44 -1.53 13.46
C ALA A 92 15.33 -2.80 13.46
N GLN A 93 15.17 -3.67 14.46
CA GLN A 93 15.92 -4.93 14.62
C GLN A 93 15.43 -6.07 13.74
N LEU A 94 14.32 -5.89 13.01
CA LEU A 94 13.85 -6.92 12.10
C LEU A 94 14.89 -7.19 11.00
N PRO A 95 15.14 -8.46 10.64
CA PRO A 95 15.95 -8.81 9.49
C PRO A 95 15.49 -8.09 8.22
N ALA A 96 16.44 -7.64 7.41
CA ALA A 96 16.14 -6.83 6.22
C ALA A 96 15.20 -7.55 5.23
N HIS A 97 15.27 -8.89 5.13
CA HIS A 97 14.40 -9.66 4.25
C HIS A 97 12.97 -9.84 4.75
N LEU A 98 12.69 -9.48 6.02
CA LEU A 98 11.35 -9.45 6.60
C LEU A 98 10.74 -8.04 6.60
N LYS A 99 11.49 -7.04 6.13
CA LYS A 99 10.98 -5.69 5.88
C LYS A 99 10.40 -5.66 4.47
N MET A 100 9.22 -5.07 4.33
CA MET A 100 8.61 -4.87 3.02
C MET A 100 9.42 -3.82 2.25
N THR A 101 9.71 -4.12 1.00
CA THR A 101 10.28 -3.13 0.08
C THR A 101 9.24 -2.76 -0.96
N TYR A 102 9.06 -1.47 -1.20
CA TYR A 102 8.20 -0.94 -2.24
C TYR A 102 9.07 -0.45 -3.38
N ARG A 103 8.81 -0.94 -4.59
CA ARG A 103 9.44 -0.47 -5.82
C ARG A 103 8.39 0.20 -6.67
N VAL A 104 8.55 1.50 -6.88
CA VAL A 104 7.69 2.24 -7.80
C VAL A 104 8.22 2.05 -9.22
N VAL A 105 7.35 1.61 -10.12
CA VAL A 105 7.68 1.36 -11.52
C VAL A 105 6.90 2.31 -12.43
N GLY A 106 7.56 2.86 -13.44
CA GLY A 106 6.94 3.64 -14.50
C GLY A 106 6.56 2.73 -15.68
N ASP A 107 6.48 3.32 -16.87
CA ASP A 107 6.19 2.58 -18.09
C ASP A 107 7.16 1.42 -18.33
N LYS A 108 6.62 0.34 -18.90
CA LYS A 108 7.37 -0.89 -19.25
C LYS A 108 8.10 -1.51 -18.04
N ASN A 109 7.56 -1.36 -16.82
CA ASN A 109 8.12 -1.87 -15.57
C ASN A 109 9.52 -1.31 -15.20
N LYS A 110 9.91 -0.15 -15.74
CA LYS A 110 11.19 0.48 -15.36
C LYS A 110 11.10 1.03 -13.94
N ALA A 111 12.06 0.67 -13.08
CA ALA A 111 12.12 1.17 -11.71
C ALA A 111 12.36 2.70 -11.70
N VAL A 112 11.53 3.42 -10.95
CA VAL A 112 11.60 4.87 -10.76
C VAL A 112 12.20 5.19 -9.39
N ALA A 113 11.75 4.47 -8.35
CA ALA A 113 12.27 4.59 -6.99
C ALA A 113 12.02 3.30 -6.20
N GLU A 114 12.75 3.11 -5.10
CA GLU A 114 12.59 1.97 -4.21
C GLU A 114 12.88 2.39 -2.76
N GLY A 115 12.13 1.83 -1.81
CA GLY A 115 12.25 2.18 -0.40
C GLY A 115 11.38 1.29 0.50
N GLN A 116 11.59 1.39 1.81
CA GLN A 116 10.85 0.60 2.81
C GLN A 116 9.67 1.37 3.43
N ASN A 117 9.56 2.67 3.15
CA ASN A 117 8.48 3.52 3.61
C ASN A 117 7.66 4.03 2.42
N LEU A 118 6.42 3.55 2.31
CA LEU A 118 5.53 3.91 1.21
C LEU A 118 5.15 5.39 1.23
N ASP A 119 5.00 6.00 2.41
CA ASP A 119 4.61 7.41 2.53
C ASP A 119 5.76 8.35 2.15
N GLU A 120 7.00 7.99 2.50
CA GLU A 120 8.20 8.69 2.01
C GLU A 120 8.31 8.58 0.48
N LEU A 121 8.07 7.40 -0.10
CA LEU A 121 8.06 7.22 -1.55
C LEU A 121 6.97 8.04 -2.23
N LYS A 122 5.73 8.03 -1.71
CA LYS A 122 4.64 8.87 -2.20
C LYS A 122 5.03 10.35 -2.17
N ASN A 123 5.58 10.81 -1.05
CA ASN A 123 5.98 12.20 -0.88
C ASN A 123 7.07 12.64 -1.87
N SER A 124 8.08 11.79 -2.07
CA SER A 124 9.19 12.07 -3.01
C SER A 124 8.78 12.01 -4.49
N LEU A 125 7.66 11.36 -4.82
CA LEU A 125 7.21 11.16 -6.20
C LEU A 125 5.98 11.97 -6.58
N LYS A 126 5.49 12.88 -5.72
CA LYS A 126 4.27 13.67 -5.96
C LYS A 126 4.26 14.36 -7.34
N GLU A 127 5.33 15.07 -7.69
CA GLU A 127 5.45 15.78 -8.97
C GLU A 127 5.39 14.83 -10.16
N LYS A 128 6.16 13.73 -10.11
CA LYS A 128 6.17 12.69 -11.15
C LYS A 128 4.80 12.01 -11.33
N VAL A 129 4.06 11.82 -10.24
CA VAL A 129 2.70 11.27 -10.31
C VAL A 129 1.75 12.25 -11.01
N GLN A 130 1.87 13.56 -10.73
CA GLN A 130 1.08 14.59 -11.42
C GLN A 130 1.38 14.65 -12.91
N GLU A 131 2.66 14.67 -13.30
CA GLU A 131 3.09 14.63 -14.71
C GLU A 131 2.50 13.41 -15.44
N THR A 132 2.63 12.22 -14.83
CA THR A 132 2.11 10.97 -15.41
C THR A 132 0.59 10.97 -15.53
N LEU A 133 -0.12 11.60 -14.59
CA LEU A 133 -1.58 11.65 -14.63
C LEU A 133 -2.07 12.61 -15.72
N SER A 134 -1.41 13.75 -15.91
CA SER A 134 -1.69 14.66 -17.02
C SER A 134 -1.48 14.01 -18.39
N GLU A 135 -0.37 13.28 -18.59
CA GLU A 135 -0.11 12.56 -19.85
C GLU A 135 -1.18 11.49 -20.14
N VAL A 136 -1.68 10.81 -19.11
CA VAL A 136 -2.74 9.78 -19.25
C VAL A 136 -4.10 10.42 -19.54
N VAL A 137 -4.37 11.62 -19.01
CA VAL A 137 -5.58 12.40 -19.28
C VAL A 137 -5.57 12.90 -20.73
N ASP A 138 -4.47 13.48 -21.21
CA ASP A 138 -4.36 13.98 -22.59
C ASP A 138 -4.59 12.85 -23.63
N ASP A 139 -4.11 11.64 -23.35
CA ASP A 139 -4.25 10.46 -24.23
C ASP A 139 -5.69 9.88 -24.32
N GLY A 140 -6.64 10.32 -23.47
CA GLY A 140 -7.95 9.67 -23.36
C GLY A 140 -9.15 10.57 -23.08
N ILE A 141 -8.94 11.87 -22.89
CA ILE A 141 -9.98 12.77 -22.34
C ILE A 141 -10.14 14.10 -23.13
N GLU A 142 -9.13 14.59 -23.87
CA GLU A 142 -9.28 15.88 -24.56
C GLU A 142 -10.11 15.77 -25.85
N GLN A 143 -11.34 16.30 -25.81
CA GLN A 143 -12.07 16.72 -27.01
C GLN A 143 -12.40 18.22 -26.91
N HIS A 144 -11.82 19.00 -27.82
CA HIS A 144 -12.14 20.42 -27.99
C HIS A 144 -13.11 20.64 -29.16
N GLY A 145 -13.92 21.71 -29.11
CA GLY A 145 -14.69 22.19 -30.28
C GLY A 145 -16.06 21.53 -30.51
N LEU A 146 -16.76 21.11 -29.45
CA LEU A 146 -18.10 20.50 -29.57
C LEU A 146 -19.18 21.58 -29.73
N HIS A 147 -19.70 21.75 -30.96
CA HIS A 147 -20.76 22.72 -31.28
C HIS A 147 -22.16 22.11 -31.42
N ILE A 148 -22.34 20.82 -31.09
CA ILE A 148 -23.63 20.14 -31.14
C ILE A 148 -23.80 19.27 -29.89
N TRP A 149 -24.96 19.38 -29.25
CA TRP A 149 -25.28 18.69 -28.01
C TRP A 149 -25.58 17.20 -28.27
N SER A 150 -24.65 16.29 -27.94
CA SER A 150 -24.83 14.85 -28.16
C SER A 150 -24.32 13.96 -27.02
N PHE A 151 -24.65 14.29 -25.76
CA PHE A 151 -24.38 13.40 -24.64
C PHE A 151 -25.66 13.19 -23.82
N GLY A 152 -25.96 11.93 -23.52
CA GLY A 152 -26.85 11.56 -22.41
C GLY A 152 -26.16 11.80 -21.06
N GLU A 153 -26.53 11.03 -20.02
CA GLU A 153 -25.98 11.21 -18.66
C GLU A 153 -24.45 11.04 -18.58
N LEU A 154 -23.80 12.02 -17.95
CA LEU A 154 -22.37 12.02 -17.64
C LEU A 154 -22.03 10.93 -16.60
N PRO A 155 -21.05 10.04 -16.86
CA PRO A 155 -20.60 9.09 -15.85
C PRO A 155 -19.79 9.81 -14.76
N GLN A 156 -20.15 9.59 -13.49
CA GLN A 156 -19.51 10.20 -12.31
C GLN A 156 -18.05 9.74 -12.06
N ARG A 157 -17.51 8.81 -12.85
CA ARG A 157 -16.18 8.21 -12.69
C ARG A 157 -15.67 7.72 -14.03
N TYR A 158 -14.43 8.05 -14.38
CA TYR A 158 -13.75 7.43 -15.52
C TYR A 158 -12.75 6.38 -15.02
N GLU A 159 -12.84 5.16 -15.56
CA GLU A 159 -12.00 4.03 -15.21
C GLU A 159 -11.30 3.53 -16.47
N GLN A 160 -10.01 3.83 -16.62
CA GLN A 160 -9.24 3.42 -17.81
C GLN A 160 -8.30 2.26 -17.46
N LYS A 161 -8.33 1.20 -18.28
CA LYS A 161 -7.41 0.06 -18.16
C LYS A 161 -6.16 0.30 -19.01
N ARG A 162 -4.99 0.45 -18.38
CA ARG A 162 -3.67 0.42 -19.05
C ARG A 162 -2.77 -0.60 -18.35
N GLY A 163 -2.13 -1.48 -19.13
CA GLY A 163 -1.15 -2.44 -18.62
C GLY A 163 -1.66 -3.45 -17.58
N GLY A 164 -2.97 -3.73 -17.54
CA GLY A 164 -3.58 -4.65 -16.55
C GLY A 164 -4.04 -4.00 -15.25
N TYR A 165 -3.87 -2.68 -15.10
CA TYR A 165 -4.31 -1.90 -13.94
C TYR A 165 -5.46 -0.96 -14.30
N SER A 166 -6.32 -0.68 -13.33
CA SER A 166 -7.40 0.29 -13.45
C SER A 166 -6.97 1.62 -12.83
N VAL A 167 -6.98 2.68 -13.64
CA VAL A 167 -6.75 4.06 -13.21
C VAL A 167 -8.09 4.76 -13.08
N LYS A 168 -8.34 5.35 -11.91
CA LYS A 168 -9.57 6.10 -11.60
C LYS A 168 -9.27 7.59 -11.70
N ALA A 169 -9.90 8.28 -12.64
CA ALA A 169 -9.85 9.73 -12.78
C ALA A 169 -11.20 10.34 -12.40
N TYR A 170 -11.17 11.51 -11.77
CA TYR A 170 -12.37 12.26 -11.41
C TYR A 170 -12.43 13.53 -12.25
N PRO A 171 -13.42 13.68 -13.15
CA PRO A 171 -13.50 14.87 -13.99
C PRO A 171 -13.82 16.14 -13.22
N ALA A 172 -13.19 17.24 -13.62
CA ALA A 172 -13.64 18.59 -13.33
C ALA A 172 -14.08 19.28 -14.63
N LEU A 173 -15.18 20.04 -14.57
CA LEU A 173 -15.64 20.86 -15.69
C LEU A 173 -14.87 22.18 -15.69
N VAL A 174 -14.34 22.58 -16.86
CA VAL A 174 -13.69 23.86 -17.07
C VAL A 174 -14.55 24.68 -18.04
N ASP A 175 -14.99 25.86 -17.59
CA ASP A 175 -15.77 26.80 -18.41
C ASP A 175 -14.82 27.60 -19.33
N GLU A 176 -14.97 27.43 -20.64
CA GLU A 176 -14.15 28.10 -21.67
C GLU A 176 -14.87 29.29 -22.31
N LYS A 177 -15.80 29.94 -21.61
CA LYS A 177 -16.54 31.16 -21.99
C LYS A 177 -17.58 30.98 -23.11
N ASN A 178 -17.26 30.31 -24.21
CA ASN A 178 -18.17 30.01 -25.33
C ASN A 178 -18.38 28.49 -25.57
N SER A 179 -17.68 27.65 -24.81
CA SER A 179 -17.78 26.19 -24.79
C SER A 179 -17.49 25.67 -23.38
N VAL A 180 -17.82 24.40 -23.13
CA VAL A 180 -17.43 23.69 -21.91
C VAL A 180 -16.37 22.66 -22.29
N GLY A 181 -15.22 22.68 -21.61
CA GLY A 181 -14.16 21.68 -21.72
C GLY A 181 -14.23 20.67 -20.57
N TYR A 182 -13.82 19.42 -20.85
CA TYR A 182 -13.56 18.42 -19.82
C TYR A 182 -12.08 18.45 -19.48
N GLN A 183 -11.74 18.48 -18.19
CA GLN A 183 -10.37 18.22 -17.74
C GLN A 183 -10.37 17.17 -16.64
N GLY A 184 -9.57 16.11 -16.82
CA GLY A 184 -9.28 15.18 -15.73
C GLY A 184 -8.34 15.83 -14.73
N ILE A 185 -8.64 15.71 -13.44
CA ILE A 185 -7.67 15.95 -12.34
C ILE A 185 -7.21 14.59 -11.81
#